data_AF-J0MXV2-F1
#
_entry.id   AF-J0MXV2-F1
#
_cell.length_a   1.000
_cell.length_b   1.000
_cell.length_c   1.000
_cell.angle_alpha   90.00
_cell.angle_beta   90.00
_cell.angle_gamma   90.00
#
_symmetry.space_group_name_H-M   'P 1'
#
loop_
_entity.id
_entity.type
_entity.pdbx_description
1 polymer ?
#
loop_
_entity_poly.entity_id
_entity_poly.type
_entity_poly.pdbx_seq_one_letter_code
_entity_poly.pdbx_strand_id
1 'polypeptide(L)' 'MKAENLQDLIRRSSSTRQYFMSLPVPDQMELHRYNEHVKTADQLHRYVEYLQTNGRL' A
#
# COMPACT_ATOMS: atom_id res chain seq x y z
N MET A 1 9.40 4.35 -10.26
CA MET A 1 8.57 5.58 -10.26
C MET A 1 8.24 5.93 -8.82
N LYS A 2 8.32 7.21 -8.45
CA LYS A 2 8.00 7.71 -7.11
C LYS A 2 6.75 8.59 -7.20
N ALA A 3 5.76 8.33 -6.35
CA ALA A 3 4.54 9.13 -6.21
C ALA A 3 4.61 9.99 -4.93
N GLU A 4 3.65 10.89 -4.75
CA GLU A 4 3.59 11.71 -3.53
C GLU A 4 3.18 10.90 -2.30
N ASN A 5 2.23 9.99 -2.47
CA ASN A 5 1.66 9.12 -1.45
C ASN A 5 0.96 7.90 -2.07
N LEU A 6 0.36 7.03 -1.24
CA LEU A 6 -0.28 5.79 -1.67
C LEU A 6 -1.41 6.03 -2.67
N GLN A 7 -2.26 7.01 -2.40
CA GLN A 7 -3.39 7.32 -3.27
C GLN A 7 -2.92 7.76 -4.67
N ASP A 8 -1.90 8.62 -4.75
CA ASP A 8 -1.32 9.03 -6.02
C ASP A 8 -0.62 7.86 -6.73
N LEU A 9 0.03 6.97 -5.97
CA LEU A 9 0.66 5.76 -6.50
C LEU A 9 -0.37 4.83 -7.15
N ILE A 10 -1.46 4.51 -6.44
CA ILE A 10 -2.58 3.70 -6.94
C ILE A 10 -3.22 4.37 -8.16
N ARG A 11 -3.32 5.70 -8.15
CA ARG A 11 -3.90 6.44 -9.28
C ARG A 11 -3.07 6.30 -10.54
N ARG A 12 -1.75 6.38 -10.43
CA ARG A 12 -0.83 6.42 -11.58
C ARG A 12 -0.36 5.04 -12.07
N SER A 13 -0.45 4.01 -11.24
CA SER A 13 0.05 2.66 -11.57
C SER A 13 -1.07 1.62 -11.53
N SER A 14 -1.39 1.05 -12.70
CA SER A 14 -2.43 0.03 -12.83
C SER A 14 -2.08 -1.26 -12.08
N SER A 15 -0.84 -1.73 -12.18
CA SER A 15 -0.38 -2.93 -11.48
C SER A 15 -0.38 -2.74 -9.96
N THR A 16 0.04 -1.55 -9.48
CA THR A 16 -0.01 -1.22 -8.05
C THR A 16 -1.45 -1.16 -7.53
N ARG A 17 -2.38 -0.60 -8.32
CA ARG A 17 -3.80 -0.60 -7.98
C ARG A 17 -4.38 -2.00 -7.92
N GLN A 18 -4.09 -2.84 -8.91
CA GLN A 18 -4.56 -4.24 -8.93
C GLN A 18 -4.05 -5.00 -7.70
N TYR A 19 -2.77 -4.84 -7.36
CA TYR A 19 -2.21 -5.43 -6.16
C TYR A 19 -2.90 -4.92 -4.89
N PHE A 20 -3.01 -3.60 -4.71
CA PHE A 20 -3.68 -3.01 -3.55
C PHE A 20 -5.12 -3.52 -3.39
N MET A 21 -5.89 -3.60 -4.49
CA MET A 21 -7.28 -4.07 -4.47
C MET A 21 -7.41 -5.58 -4.21
N SER A 22 -6.34 -6.35 -4.39
CA SER A 22 -6.32 -7.78 -4.06
C SER A 22 -6.09 -8.05 -2.56
N LEU A 23 -5.67 -7.04 -1.80
CA LEU A 23 -5.44 -7.17 -0.36
C LEU A 23 -6.76 -7.26 0.41
N PRO A 24 -6.79 -7.91 1.59
CA PRO A 24 -7.93 -7.85 2.49
C PRO A 24 -8.31 -6.40 2.82
N VAL A 25 -9.62 -6.12 2.94
CA VAL A 25 -10.12 -4.76 3.28
C VAL A 25 -9.44 -4.17 4.53
N PRO A 26 -9.21 -4.93 5.63
CA PRO A 26 -8.49 -4.38 6.79
C PRO A 26 -7.07 -3.90 6.46
N ASP A 27 -6.36 -4.61 5.59
CA ASP A 27 -5.00 -4.25 5.17
C ASP A 27 -5.05 -3.00 4.28
N GLN A 28 -6.04 -2.90 3.40
CA GLN A 28 -6.27 -1.69 2.60
C GLN A 28 -6.53 -0.46 3.48
N MET A 29 -7.37 -0.60 4.51
CA MET A 29 -7.67 0.48 5.46
C MET A 29 -6.43 0.89 6.26
N GLU A 30 -5.67 -0.07 6.75
CA GLU A 30 -4.47 0.20 7.55
C GLU A 30 -3.37 0.84 6.69
N LEU A 31 -3.16 0.40 5.45
CA LEU A 31 -2.27 1.06 4.49
C LEU A 31 -2.67 2.50 4.20
N HIS A 32 -3.97 2.81 4.15
CA HIS A 32 -4.45 4.18 4.01
C HIS A 32 -4.08 5.07 5.20
N ARG A 33 -3.88 4.52 6.40
CA ARG A 33 -3.37 5.29 7.55
C ARG A 33 -1.91 5.68 7.39
N TYR A 34 -1.13 4.91 6.61
CA TYR A 34 0.26 5.21 6.26
C TYR A 34 0.40 5.84 4.87
N ASN A 35 -0.67 6.44 4.32
CA ASN A 35 -0.73 6.99 2.96
C ASN A 35 0.53 7.79 2.58
N GLU A 36 0.97 8.70 3.44
CA GLU A 36 2.11 9.59 3.20
C GLU A 36 3.48 8.89 3.14
N HIS A 37 3.57 7.65 3.63
CA HIS A 37 4.82 6.89 3.68
C HIS A 37 5.01 5.93 2.51
N VAL A 38 3.93 5.57 1.80
CA VAL A 38 3.98 4.62 0.69
C VAL A 38 4.03 5.36 -0.65
N LYS A 39 5.24 5.54 -1.19
CA LYS A 39 5.49 6.33 -2.41
C LYS A 39 5.91 5.49 -3.61
N THR A 40 6.12 4.19 -3.41
CA THR A 40 6.60 3.25 -4.44
C THR A 40 5.95 1.88 -4.26
N ALA A 41 5.96 1.07 -5.32
CA ALA A 41 5.43 -0.30 -5.26
C ALA A 41 6.23 -1.19 -4.29
N ASP A 42 7.55 -1.04 -4.21
CA ASP A 42 8.39 -1.75 -3.23
C ASP A 42 8.00 -1.40 -1.79
N GLN A 43 7.80 -0.12 -1.48
CA GLN A 43 7.31 0.29 -0.16
C GLN A 43 5.93 -0.30 0.15
N LEU A 44 5.02 -0.34 -0.83
CA LEU A 44 3.71 -0.96 -0.63
C LEU A 44 3.85 -2.44 -0.23
N HIS A 45 4.65 -3.22 -0.95
CA HIS A 45 4.87 -4.63 -0.62
C HIS A 45 5.45 -4.81 0.80
N ARG A 46 6.45 -4.00 1.17
CA ARG A 46 7.06 -4.07 2.52
C ARG A 46 6.09 -3.74 3.64
N TYR A 47 5.25 -2.73 3.44
CA TYR A 47 4.23 -2.39 4.44
C TYR A 47 3.17 -3.50 4.56
N VAL A 48 2.75 -4.11 3.44
CA VAL A 48 1.84 -5.27 3.47
C VAL A 48 2.47 -6.44 4.23
N GLU A 49 3.71 -6.78 3.89
CA GLU A 49 4.46 -7.85 4.57
C GLU A 49 4.56 -7.59 6.08
N TYR A 50 4.86 -6.35 6.47
CA TYR A 50 4.91 -5.94 7.86
C TYR A 50 3.57 -6.12 8.57
N LEU A 51 2.45 -5.70 7.95
CA LEU A 51 1.11 -5.83 8.51
C LEU A 51 0.69 -7.29 8.68
N GLN A 52 1.07 -8.15 7.73
CA GLN A 52 0.71 -9.56 7.71
C GLN A 52 1.58 -10.41 8.65
N THR A 53 2.85 -10.03 8.84
CA THR A 53 3.81 -10.78 9.66
C THR A 53 3.69 -10.43 11.14
N ASN A 54 3.48 -9.15 11.48
CA ASN A 54 3.53 -8.71 12.88
C ASN A 54 2.18 -8.66 13.59
N GLY A 55 1.09 -9.04 12.91
CA GLY A 55 -0.26 -9.07 13.49
C GLY A 55 -0.70 -7.70 14.00
N ARG A 56 -1.26 -6.87 13.11
CA ARG A 56 -1.96 -5.59 13.38
C ARG A 56 -1.44 -4.78 14.59
N LEU A 57 -0.66 -3.73 14.31
CA LEU A 57 -0.28 -2.69 15.29
C LEU A 57 -1.47 -2.16 16.10
#